data_AF-A0A809PXH9-F1
#
_entry.id   AF-A0A809PXH9-F1
#
_cell.length_a   1.000
_cell.length_b   1.000
_cell.length_c   1.000
_cell.angle_alpha   90.00
_cell.angle_beta   90.00
_cell.angle_gamma   90.00
#
_symmetry.space_group_name_H-M   'P 1'
#
loop_
_entity.id
_entity.type
_entity.pdbx_description
1 polymer ?
#
loop_
_entity_poly.entity_id
_entity_poly.type
_entity_poly.pdbx_seq_one_letter_code
_entity_poly.pdbx_strand_id
1 'polypeptide(L)'
;MHLKKLSLGLIMSLMTLITQFSYADEAENREKIENEVKELSINGKFAELEQMATAFRDPQARTSSGLWKLTLFYVGLSKSFRHNTNDDEAWSGIEGRIKKWQRAYPNSAAAQLAYAEMLINRAWTARGSGFAGDVQEKNWKPFYTYVEKARVYLEAHKKIASKDPYWYQQMEGIAKYQSWPENKMEALIDEGLSKMPQFYPLYFDAIDYYAPKWGGSADAIEKFARKALERTEAVEGYGMYARIYWYAAQTQYRNRLFTESQVDWTTMKKGIDDVLKKYPDAWNINHFAKFACDAKDKGKTAELIGMIKSDVLPGVWGSQFAFEHCRRWSAIP
;
A
#
# COMPACT_ATOMS: atom_id res chain seq x y z
N MET A 1 79.28 -18.60 -11.62
CA MET A 1 78.60 -19.53 -10.68
C MET A 1 77.74 -18.68 -9.75
N HIS A 2 76.41 -18.85 -9.85
CA HIS A 2 75.32 -18.30 -9.01
C HIS A 2 75.44 -16.94 -8.30
N LEU A 3 74.63 -15.96 -8.73
CA LEU A 3 73.94 -15.08 -7.79
C LEU A 3 72.51 -14.77 -8.25
N LYS A 4 71.62 -14.78 -7.26
CA LYS A 4 70.18 -15.00 -7.29
C LYS A 4 69.40 -13.80 -7.86
N LYS A 5 68.41 -14.06 -8.72
CA LYS A 5 67.30 -13.14 -8.99
C LYS A 5 66.28 -13.25 -7.86
N LEU A 6 66.07 -12.18 -7.08
CA LEU A 6 64.85 -11.99 -6.31
C LEU A 6 63.80 -11.37 -7.22
N SER A 7 62.74 -12.13 -7.53
CA SER A 7 61.50 -11.61 -8.09
C SER A 7 60.51 -11.40 -6.95
N LEU A 8 60.28 -10.13 -6.59
CA LEU A 8 59.23 -9.71 -5.68
C LEU A 8 57.90 -9.74 -6.44
N GLY A 9 57.05 -10.72 -6.15
CA GLY A 9 55.71 -10.83 -6.72
C GLY A 9 54.78 -9.78 -6.09
N LEU A 10 54.29 -8.85 -6.89
CA LEU A 10 53.25 -7.89 -6.53
C LEU A 10 51.89 -8.60 -6.58
N ILE A 11 51.35 -9.00 -5.43
CA ILE A 11 49.97 -9.52 -5.34
C ILE A 11 49.02 -8.31 -5.34
N MET A 12 48.42 -8.05 -6.50
CA MET A 12 47.37 -7.06 -6.66
C MET A 12 46.07 -7.63 -6.08
N SER A 13 45.77 -7.29 -4.83
CA SER A 13 44.55 -7.72 -4.15
C SER A 13 43.36 -6.92 -4.68
N LEU A 14 42.51 -7.58 -5.47
CA LEU A 14 41.27 -7.03 -6.00
C LEU A 14 40.25 -6.97 -4.85
N MET A 15 40.14 -5.83 -4.19
CA MET A 15 39.03 -5.58 -3.24
C MET A 15 37.73 -5.47 -4.04
N THR A 16 36.98 -6.57 -4.12
CA THR A 16 35.56 -6.52 -4.45
C THR A 16 34.84 -5.73 -3.36
N LEU A 17 34.44 -4.49 -3.68
CA LEU A 17 33.42 -3.80 -2.90
C LEU A 17 32.15 -4.63 -2.96
N ILE A 18 31.91 -5.43 -1.92
CA ILE A 18 30.57 -5.91 -1.61
C ILE A 18 29.82 -4.66 -1.19
N THR A 19 29.02 -4.09 -2.08
CA THR A 19 28.00 -3.13 -1.70
C THR A 19 27.03 -3.86 -0.78
N GLN A 20 27.26 -3.76 0.53
CA GLN A 20 26.23 -4.03 1.52
C GLN A 20 25.14 -3.01 1.24
N PHE A 21 24.13 -3.40 0.44
CA PHE A 21 22.86 -2.72 0.49
C PHE A 21 22.38 -2.87 1.92
N SER A 22 22.54 -1.81 2.72
CA SER A 22 21.76 -1.67 3.94
C SER A 22 20.32 -1.62 3.47
N TYR A 23 19.64 -2.76 3.45
CA TYR A 23 18.20 -2.79 3.43
C TYR A 23 17.79 -2.06 4.69
N ALA A 24 17.50 -0.76 4.58
CA ALA A 24 16.66 -0.11 5.57
C ALA A 24 15.44 -1.03 5.73
N ASP A 25 15.09 -1.35 6.97
CA ASP A 25 13.91 -2.16 7.25
C ASP A 25 12.74 -1.58 6.44
N GLU A 26 11.95 -2.42 5.78
CA GLU A 26 10.87 -1.98 4.89
C GLU A 26 9.98 -0.94 5.59
N ALA A 27 9.75 -1.09 6.90
CA ALA A 27 9.02 -0.13 7.72
C ALA A 27 9.70 1.25 7.76
N GLU A 28 11.01 1.30 8.02
CA GLU A 28 11.80 2.53 8.05
C GLU A 28 11.80 3.23 6.68
N ASN A 29 11.92 2.47 5.59
CA ASN A 29 11.88 3.02 4.24
C ASN A 29 10.53 3.68 3.94
N ARG A 30 9.42 3.01 4.31
CA ARG A 30 8.07 3.56 4.19
C ARG A 30 7.92 4.85 4.98
N GLU A 31 8.29 4.82 6.25
CA GLU A 31 8.22 5.98 7.14
C GLU A 31 9.03 7.16 6.60
N LYS A 32 10.25 6.91 6.12
CA LYS A 32 11.13 7.93 5.54
C LYS A 32 10.46 8.62 4.34
N ILE A 33 9.94 7.86 3.38
CA ILE A 33 9.27 8.43 2.19
C ILE A 33 8.02 9.23 2.60
N GLU A 34 7.19 8.66 3.48
CA GLU A 34 5.96 9.32 3.93
C GLU A 34 6.27 10.64 4.67
N ASN A 35 7.29 10.65 5.53
CA ASN A 35 7.71 11.84 6.28
C ASN A 35 8.37 12.88 5.38
N GLU A 36 9.20 12.48 4.42
CA GLU A 36 9.79 13.39 3.44
C GLU A 36 8.70 14.13 2.66
N VAL A 37 7.73 13.40 2.11
CA VAL A 37 6.64 14.00 1.34
C VAL A 37 5.77 14.92 2.20
N LYS A 38 5.50 14.51 3.44
CA LYS A 38 4.77 15.34 4.42
C LYS A 38 5.49 16.67 4.65
N GLU A 39 6.79 16.65 4.94
CA GLU A 39 7.56 17.85 5.23
C GLU A 39 7.71 18.75 3.99
N LEU A 40 7.91 18.18 2.79
CA LEU A 40 7.92 18.95 1.54
C LEU A 40 6.58 19.65 1.30
N SER A 41 5.45 18.97 1.56
CA SER A 41 4.09 19.53 1.44
C SER A 41 3.85 20.69 2.42
N ILE A 42 4.24 20.52 3.69
CA ILE A 42 4.10 21.57 4.72
C ILE A 42 4.93 22.80 4.36
N ASN A 43 6.16 22.59 3.87
CA ASN A 43 7.11 23.66 3.55
C ASN A 43 6.94 24.25 2.14
N GLY A 44 5.95 23.81 1.37
CA GLY A 44 5.66 24.32 0.02
C GLY A 44 6.78 24.05 -0.99
N LYS A 45 7.53 22.96 -0.80
CA LYS A 45 8.62 22.49 -1.67
C LYS A 45 8.06 21.76 -2.90
N PHE A 46 7.36 22.51 -3.74
CA PHE A 46 6.56 21.97 -4.84
C PHE A 46 7.41 21.33 -5.95
N ALA A 47 8.59 21.87 -6.26
CA ALA A 47 9.46 21.30 -7.29
C ALA A 47 9.91 19.88 -6.93
N GLU A 48 10.26 19.68 -5.66
CA GLU A 48 10.68 18.42 -5.10
C GLU A 48 9.52 17.42 -5.08
N LEU A 49 8.30 17.85 -4.71
CA LEU A 49 7.10 17.02 -4.79
C LEU A 49 6.79 16.58 -6.23
N GLU A 50 6.92 17.46 -7.22
CA GLU A 50 6.71 17.15 -8.62
C GLU A 50 7.72 16.12 -9.15
N GLN A 51 8.99 16.27 -8.75
CA GLN A 51 10.05 15.32 -9.10
C GLN A 51 9.75 13.95 -8.50
N MET A 52 9.41 13.88 -7.21
CA MET A 52 9.07 12.63 -6.52
C MET A 52 7.84 11.97 -7.13
N ALA A 53 6.74 12.70 -7.35
CA ALA A 53 5.54 12.16 -7.96
C ALA A 53 5.80 11.61 -9.36
N THR A 54 6.64 12.29 -10.14
CA THR A 54 7.00 11.84 -11.49
C THR A 54 7.84 10.58 -11.45
N ALA A 55 8.83 10.50 -10.57
CA ALA A 55 9.66 9.31 -10.40
C ALA A 55 8.84 8.10 -9.90
N PHE A 56 7.91 8.33 -8.97
CA PHE A 56 7.15 7.24 -8.35
C PHE A 56 5.98 6.73 -9.19
N ARG A 57 5.57 7.46 -10.24
CA ARG A 57 4.62 6.95 -11.24
C ARG A 57 5.17 5.80 -12.08
N ASP A 58 6.49 5.60 -12.12
CA ASP A 58 7.11 4.44 -12.75
C ASP A 58 6.61 3.13 -12.08
N PRO A 59 6.04 2.17 -12.84
CA PRO A 59 5.68 0.86 -12.31
C PRO A 59 6.83 0.07 -11.64
N GLN A 60 8.09 0.41 -11.89
CA GLN A 60 9.24 -0.22 -11.23
C GLN A 60 9.67 0.52 -9.95
N ALA A 61 9.10 1.69 -9.65
CA ALA A 61 9.35 2.42 -8.41
C ALA A 61 8.69 1.69 -7.21
N ARG A 62 9.41 0.69 -6.70
CA ARG A 62 8.98 -0.22 -5.65
C ARG A 62 9.90 -0.17 -4.43
N THR A 63 9.34 -0.44 -3.26
CA THR A 63 10.14 -0.80 -2.08
C THR A 63 10.65 -2.24 -2.20
N SER A 64 11.47 -2.71 -1.26
CA SER A 64 12.01 -4.07 -1.29
C SER A 64 10.92 -5.13 -1.12
N SER A 65 9.83 -4.83 -0.41
CA SER A 65 8.66 -5.72 -0.31
C SER A 65 7.76 -5.72 -1.56
N GLY A 66 8.02 -4.83 -2.52
CA GLY A 66 7.21 -4.65 -3.72
C GLY A 66 6.02 -3.72 -3.56
N LEU A 67 6.02 -2.83 -2.55
CA LEU A 67 5.02 -1.77 -2.44
C LEU A 67 5.32 -0.64 -3.43
N TRP A 68 4.28 -0.07 -4.06
CA TRP A 68 4.39 1.12 -4.90
C TRP A 68 4.85 2.32 -4.06
N LYS A 69 5.99 2.94 -4.42
CA LYS A 69 6.42 4.19 -3.77
C LYS A 69 5.41 5.33 -3.95
N LEU A 70 4.63 5.28 -5.03
CA LEU A 70 3.53 6.23 -5.26
C LEU A 70 2.48 6.21 -4.15
N THR A 71 2.18 5.01 -3.61
CA THR A 71 1.28 4.88 -2.46
C THR A 71 1.83 5.63 -1.25
N LEU A 72 3.12 5.49 -0.97
CA LEU A 72 3.78 6.17 0.14
C LEU A 72 3.81 7.69 -0.04
N PHE A 73 3.95 8.16 -1.29
CA PHE A 73 3.83 9.58 -1.61
C PHE A 73 2.47 10.14 -1.24
N TYR A 74 1.38 9.50 -1.67
CA TYR A 74 0.04 9.99 -1.35
C TYR A 74 -0.34 9.81 0.13
N VAL A 75 0.19 8.78 0.81
CA VAL A 75 0.07 8.65 2.27
C VAL A 75 0.78 9.81 2.97
N GLY A 76 1.99 10.17 2.56
CA GLY A 76 2.73 11.32 3.09
C GLY A 76 2.00 12.65 2.86
N LEU A 77 1.44 12.85 1.67
CA LEU A 77 0.59 14.02 1.37
C LEU A 77 -0.64 14.06 2.29
N SER A 78 -1.37 12.96 2.39
CA SER A 78 -2.54 12.84 3.26
C SER A 78 -2.19 13.16 4.73
N LYS A 79 -1.07 12.66 5.24
CA LYS A 79 -0.54 13.00 6.58
C LYS A 79 -0.30 14.50 6.77
N SER A 80 0.10 15.23 5.73
CA SER A 80 0.32 16.69 5.80
C SER A 80 -0.98 17.50 5.97
N PHE A 81 -2.14 16.87 5.75
CA PHE A 81 -3.46 17.48 5.88
C PHE A 81 -4.18 17.07 7.18
N ARG A 82 -3.66 16.08 7.91
CA ARG A 82 -4.31 15.57 9.13
C ARG A 82 -4.39 16.67 10.18
N HIS A 83 -5.61 16.96 10.60
CA HIS A 83 -5.89 17.91 11.66
C HIS A 83 -7.02 17.36 12.55
N ASN A 84 -6.95 17.66 13.85
CA ASN A 84 -7.91 17.17 14.85
C ASN A 84 -9.16 18.04 14.97
N THR A 85 -9.23 19.14 14.22
CA THR A 85 -10.32 20.11 14.29
C THR A 85 -10.94 20.31 12.91
N ASN A 86 -12.27 20.40 12.86
CA ASN A 86 -12.98 20.84 11.66
C ASN A 86 -13.06 22.37 11.59
N ASP A 87 -11.94 23.04 11.90
CA ASP A 87 -11.83 24.50 11.92
C ASP A 87 -11.54 25.05 10.51
N ASP A 88 -12.36 26.00 10.07
CA ASP A 88 -12.30 26.55 8.72
C ASP A 88 -10.99 27.29 8.44
N GLU A 89 -10.38 27.92 9.46
CA GLU A 89 -9.11 28.62 9.32
C GLU A 89 -7.96 27.64 9.03
N ALA A 90 -7.86 26.55 9.81
CA ALA A 90 -6.88 25.50 9.57
C ALA A 90 -6.98 24.91 8.15
N TRP A 91 -8.20 24.61 7.68
CA TRP A 91 -8.43 24.10 6.33
C TRP A 91 -8.11 25.12 5.24
N SER A 92 -8.39 26.41 5.47
CA SER A 92 -8.03 27.49 4.55
C SER A 92 -6.51 27.60 4.35
N GLY A 93 -5.72 27.41 5.41
CA GLY A 93 -4.25 27.38 5.32
C GLY A 93 -3.72 26.23 4.45
N ILE A 94 -4.29 25.02 4.61
CA ILE A 94 -3.95 23.85 3.78
C ILE A 94 -4.35 24.10 2.32
N GLU A 95 -5.59 24.55 2.09
CA GLU A 95 -6.11 24.83 0.76
C GLU A 95 -5.28 25.90 0.04
N GLY A 96 -4.86 26.94 0.76
CA GLY A 96 -4.00 28.00 0.26
C GLY A 96 -2.65 27.48 -0.24
N ARG A 97 -2.02 26.53 0.47
CA ARG A 97 -0.78 25.89 0.02
C ARG A 97 -0.99 25.05 -1.24
N ILE A 98 -2.04 24.24 -1.29
CA ILE A 98 -2.35 23.42 -2.47
C ILE A 98 -2.65 24.30 -3.69
N LYS A 99 -3.41 25.39 -3.54
CA LYS A 99 -3.66 26.35 -4.63
C LYS A 99 -2.39 27.04 -5.11
N LYS A 100 -1.40 27.29 -4.23
CA LYS A 100 -0.08 27.78 -4.66
C LYS A 100 0.64 26.72 -5.51
N TRP A 101 0.60 25.45 -5.10
CA TRP A 101 1.15 24.34 -5.89
C TRP A 101 0.50 24.26 -7.28
N GLN A 102 -0.83 24.26 -7.35
CA GLN A 102 -1.57 24.21 -8.62
C GLN A 102 -1.28 25.39 -9.54
N ARG A 103 -1.10 26.61 -9.01
CA ARG A 103 -0.71 27.77 -9.82
C ARG A 103 0.70 27.65 -10.37
N ALA A 104 1.63 27.11 -9.59
CA ALA A 104 3.01 26.89 -10.03
C ALA A 104 3.10 25.74 -11.05
N TYR A 105 2.25 24.71 -10.92
CA TYR A 105 2.25 23.51 -11.76
C TYR A 105 0.82 23.17 -12.24
N PRO A 106 0.23 23.96 -13.17
CA PRO A 106 -1.18 23.81 -13.57
C PRO A 106 -1.51 22.47 -14.24
N ASN A 107 -0.51 21.82 -14.83
CA ASN A 107 -0.65 20.52 -15.50
C ASN A 107 -0.22 19.33 -14.62
N SER A 108 0.08 19.54 -13.33
CA SER A 108 0.47 18.48 -12.41
C SER A 108 -0.73 17.63 -12.00
N ALA A 109 -0.67 16.32 -12.27
CA ALA A 109 -1.66 15.39 -11.73
C ALA A 109 -1.64 15.36 -10.18
N ALA A 110 -0.45 15.36 -9.58
CA ALA A 110 -0.28 15.28 -8.13
C ALA A 110 -0.88 16.50 -7.41
N ALA A 111 -0.71 17.71 -7.96
CA ALA A 111 -1.30 18.93 -7.40
C ALA A 111 -2.84 18.94 -7.49
N GLN A 112 -3.42 18.35 -8.53
CA GLN A 112 -4.87 18.19 -8.64
C GLN A 112 -5.39 17.16 -7.62
N LEU A 113 -4.69 16.04 -7.49
CA LEU A 113 -5.06 14.96 -6.57
C LEU A 113 -4.90 15.37 -5.10
N ALA A 114 -3.92 16.21 -4.78
CA ALA A 114 -3.74 16.79 -3.44
C ALA A 114 -4.96 17.59 -2.98
N TYR A 115 -5.63 18.32 -3.89
CA TYR A 115 -6.84 19.08 -3.56
C TYR A 115 -8.01 18.16 -3.24
N ALA A 116 -8.22 17.13 -4.05
CA ALA A 116 -9.24 16.12 -3.77
C ALA A 116 -8.95 15.36 -2.45
N GLU A 117 -7.68 15.02 -2.20
CA GLU A 117 -7.26 14.35 -0.96
C GLU A 117 -7.51 15.21 0.27
N MET A 118 -7.26 16.52 0.19
CA MET A 118 -7.59 17.48 1.25
C MET A 118 -9.11 17.48 1.53
N LEU A 119 -9.96 17.48 0.49
CA LEU A 119 -11.40 17.44 0.66
C LEU A 119 -11.85 16.13 1.35
N ILE A 120 -11.27 14.98 0.97
CA ILE A 120 -11.56 13.70 1.61
C ILE A 120 -11.09 13.69 3.07
N ASN A 121 -9.89 14.20 3.37
CA ASN A 121 -9.43 14.33 4.76
C ASN A 121 -10.38 15.22 5.58
N ARG A 122 -10.86 16.33 5.01
CA ARG A 122 -11.83 17.21 5.68
C ARG A 122 -13.17 16.53 5.91
N ALA A 123 -13.63 15.70 4.97
CA ALA A 123 -14.81 14.88 5.15
C ALA A 123 -14.67 13.99 6.40
N TRP A 124 -13.56 13.26 6.50
CA TRP A 124 -13.29 12.36 7.61
C TRP A 124 -13.08 13.08 8.94
N THR A 125 -12.39 14.23 8.97
CA THR A 125 -12.28 15.06 10.17
C THR A 125 -13.66 15.56 10.64
N ALA A 126 -14.54 15.95 9.72
CA ALA A 126 -15.89 16.39 10.08
C ALA A 126 -16.79 15.25 10.59
N ARG A 127 -16.63 14.03 10.04
CA ARG A 127 -17.33 12.83 10.52
C ARG A 127 -16.87 12.44 11.93
N GLY A 128 -15.56 12.55 12.18
CA GLY A 128 -14.89 12.04 13.36
C GLY A 128 -14.53 10.55 13.25
N SER A 129 -13.83 10.04 14.26
CA SER A 129 -13.29 8.67 14.28
C SER A 129 -14.21 7.62 14.92
N GLY A 130 -15.45 8.01 15.28
CA GLY A 130 -16.42 7.10 15.90
C GLY A 130 -16.93 6.02 14.94
N PHE A 131 -17.42 4.91 15.49
CA PHE A 131 -18.11 3.89 14.70
C PHE A 131 -19.36 4.51 14.05
N ALA A 132 -19.78 3.97 12.90
CA ALA A 132 -20.87 4.56 12.12
C ALA A 132 -22.16 4.78 12.93
N GLY A 133 -22.48 3.88 13.87
CA GLY A 133 -23.63 4.00 14.77
C GLY A 133 -23.51 5.09 15.85
N ASP A 134 -22.29 5.55 16.15
CA ASP A 134 -22.02 6.57 17.17
C ASP A 134 -21.85 7.98 16.57
N VAL A 135 -21.80 8.08 15.24
CA VAL A 135 -21.63 9.35 14.54
C VAL A 135 -22.96 10.09 14.50
N GLN A 136 -23.00 11.27 15.10
CA GLN A 136 -24.17 12.14 15.07
C GLN A 136 -24.56 12.48 13.62
N GLU A 137 -25.87 12.48 13.31
CA GLU A 137 -26.40 12.79 11.97
C GLU A 137 -25.84 14.11 11.40
N LYS A 138 -25.67 15.12 12.27
CA LYS A 138 -25.09 16.42 11.91
C LYS A 138 -23.66 16.34 11.36
N ASN A 139 -22.89 15.29 11.69
CA ASN A 139 -21.52 15.08 11.23
C ASN A 139 -21.47 14.33 9.88
N TRP A 140 -22.53 13.60 9.52
CA TRP A 140 -22.65 12.93 8.22
C TRP A 140 -22.87 13.92 7.07
N LYS A 141 -23.65 14.98 7.29
CA LYS A 141 -23.92 15.98 6.24
C LYS A 141 -22.64 16.66 5.71
N PRO A 142 -21.72 17.17 6.56
CA PRO A 142 -20.42 17.65 6.11
C PRO A 142 -19.57 16.59 5.41
N PHE A 143 -19.56 15.35 5.91
CA PHE A 143 -18.84 14.25 5.28
C PHE A 143 -19.27 14.08 3.82
N TYR A 144 -20.56 13.87 3.56
CA TYR A 144 -21.07 13.69 2.20
C TYR A 144 -20.86 14.95 1.33
N THR A 145 -20.95 16.14 1.93
CA THR A 145 -20.69 17.40 1.22
C THR A 145 -19.25 17.46 0.69
N TYR A 146 -18.26 17.11 1.49
CA TYR A 146 -16.85 17.16 1.07
C TYR A 146 -16.48 15.99 0.15
N VAL A 147 -17.06 14.80 0.34
CA VAL A 147 -16.94 13.67 -0.60
C VAL A 147 -17.47 14.05 -1.98
N GLU A 148 -18.63 14.70 -2.03
CA GLU A 148 -19.22 15.16 -3.30
C GLU A 148 -18.38 16.25 -3.98
N LYS A 149 -17.86 17.21 -3.20
CA LYS A 149 -16.90 18.21 -3.72
C LYS A 149 -15.66 17.55 -4.32
N ALA A 150 -15.11 16.53 -3.66
CA ALA A 150 -13.96 15.79 -4.17
C ALA A 150 -14.28 15.07 -5.48
N ARG A 151 -15.45 14.43 -5.58
CA ARG A 151 -15.92 13.77 -6.80
C ARG A 151 -16.02 14.74 -7.98
N VAL A 152 -16.80 15.81 -7.81
CA VAL A 152 -17.03 16.81 -8.87
C VAL A 152 -15.70 17.42 -9.31
N TYR A 153 -14.80 17.67 -8.36
CA TYR A 153 -13.46 18.16 -8.66
C TYR A 153 -12.63 17.18 -9.51
N LEU A 154 -12.58 15.91 -9.12
CA LEU A 154 -11.83 14.87 -9.82
C LEU A 154 -12.39 14.61 -11.22
N GLU A 155 -13.71 14.61 -11.38
CA GLU A 155 -14.38 14.50 -12.68
C GLU A 155 -14.01 15.66 -13.60
N ALA A 156 -14.06 16.91 -13.10
CA ALA A 156 -13.70 18.11 -13.86
C ALA A 156 -12.22 18.13 -14.28
N HIS A 157 -11.33 17.52 -13.49
CA HIS A 157 -9.89 17.49 -13.75
C HIS A 157 -9.38 16.15 -14.32
N LYS A 158 -10.28 15.23 -14.68
CA LYS A 158 -9.92 13.87 -15.14
C LYS A 158 -8.86 13.88 -16.24
N LYS A 159 -8.95 14.80 -17.22
CA LYS A 159 -7.99 14.91 -18.34
C LYS A 159 -6.53 15.09 -17.90
N ILE A 160 -6.31 15.74 -16.76
CA ILE A 160 -4.97 15.97 -16.20
C ILE A 160 -4.65 14.91 -15.15
N ALA A 161 -5.55 14.74 -14.18
CA ALA A 161 -5.30 13.95 -12.98
C ALA A 161 -5.27 12.42 -13.25
N SER A 162 -6.09 11.90 -14.18
CA SER A 162 -6.13 10.45 -14.48
C SER A 162 -4.90 9.87 -15.19
N LYS A 163 -3.89 10.72 -15.48
CA LYS A 163 -2.55 10.26 -15.88
C LYS A 163 -1.80 9.59 -14.73
N ASP A 164 -2.17 9.93 -13.50
CA ASP A 164 -1.67 9.30 -12.29
C ASP A 164 -2.72 8.27 -11.83
N PRO A 165 -2.34 7.00 -11.60
CA PRO A 165 -3.31 5.95 -11.26
C PRO A 165 -3.98 6.19 -9.90
N TYR A 166 -3.43 7.06 -9.05
CA TYR A 166 -4.06 7.45 -7.80
C TYR A 166 -5.41 8.17 -7.99
N TRP A 167 -5.66 8.76 -9.18
CA TRP A 167 -7.00 9.29 -9.50
C TRP A 167 -8.08 8.21 -9.43
N TYR A 168 -7.79 7.02 -9.96
CA TYR A 168 -8.73 5.89 -9.93
C TYR A 168 -8.93 5.41 -8.49
N GLN A 169 -7.85 5.32 -7.72
CA GLN A 169 -7.91 4.94 -6.32
C GLN A 169 -8.80 5.90 -5.49
N GLN A 170 -8.61 7.21 -5.65
CA GLN A 170 -9.45 8.19 -4.95
C GLN A 170 -10.92 8.10 -5.37
N MET A 171 -11.18 7.86 -6.67
CA MET A 171 -12.54 7.68 -7.17
C MET A 171 -13.18 6.38 -6.64
N GLU A 172 -12.44 5.29 -6.44
CA GLU A 172 -12.94 4.07 -5.79
C GLU A 172 -13.32 4.34 -4.34
N GLY A 173 -12.47 5.08 -3.61
CA GLY A 173 -12.79 5.55 -2.26
C GLY A 173 -14.09 6.37 -2.22
N ILE A 174 -14.24 7.35 -3.12
CA ILE A 174 -15.46 8.16 -3.26
C ILE A 174 -16.68 7.31 -3.60
N ALA A 175 -16.56 6.42 -4.58
CA ALA A 175 -17.65 5.55 -5.02
C ALA A 175 -18.12 4.64 -3.88
N LYS A 176 -17.19 4.12 -3.06
CA LYS A 176 -17.50 3.40 -1.81
C LYS A 176 -18.25 4.30 -0.81
N TYR A 177 -17.76 5.52 -0.55
CA TYR A 177 -18.41 6.44 0.40
C TYR A 177 -19.79 6.91 -0.05
N GLN A 178 -20.05 6.91 -1.35
CA GLN A 178 -21.33 7.27 -1.94
C GLN A 178 -22.21 6.07 -2.27
N SER A 179 -21.81 4.86 -1.88
CA SER A 179 -22.53 3.61 -2.14
C SER A 179 -22.92 3.45 -3.62
N TRP A 180 -21.98 3.68 -4.53
CA TRP A 180 -22.22 3.50 -5.96
C TRP A 180 -22.68 2.07 -6.25
N PRO A 181 -23.56 1.88 -7.26
CA PRO A 181 -23.90 0.54 -7.75
C PRO A 181 -22.67 -0.23 -8.23
N GLU A 182 -22.66 -1.55 -8.00
CA GLU A 182 -21.53 -2.44 -8.32
C GLU A 182 -21.06 -2.30 -9.76
N ASN A 183 -21.97 -2.23 -10.74
CA ASN A 183 -21.61 -2.08 -12.15
C ASN A 183 -20.84 -0.78 -12.46
N LYS A 184 -21.09 0.31 -11.72
CA LYS A 184 -20.32 1.56 -11.86
C LYS A 184 -18.94 1.45 -11.20
N MET A 185 -18.87 0.78 -10.05
CA MET A 185 -17.60 0.50 -9.39
C MET A 185 -16.70 -0.39 -10.26
N GLU A 186 -17.25 -1.48 -10.81
CA GLU A 186 -16.52 -2.37 -11.72
C GLU A 186 -16.02 -1.64 -12.96
N ALA A 187 -16.83 -0.78 -13.57
CA ALA A 187 -16.41 0.02 -14.73
C ALA A 187 -15.25 0.96 -14.39
N LEU A 188 -15.25 1.56 -13.19
CA LEU A 188 -14.15 2.42 -12.72
C LEU A 188 -12.86 1.62 -12.50
N ILE A 189 -12.96 0.48 -11.81
CA ILE A 189 -11.84 -0.44 -11.56
C ILE A 189 -11.26 -0.91 -12.90
N ASP A 190 -12.12 -1.34 -13.83
CA ASP A 190 -11.70 -1.86 -15.13
C ASP A 190 -11.06 -0.75 -15.98
N GLU A 191 -11.53 0.50 -15.93
CA GLU A 191 -10.87 1.64 -16.57
C GLU A 191 -9.45 1.84 -16.02
N GLY A 192 -9.29 1.89 -14.69
CA GLY A 192 -7.99 2.08 -14.06
C GLY A 192 -7.01 0.94 -14.35
N LEU A 193 -7.47 -0.31 -14.19
CA LEU A 193 -6.67 -1.51 -14.40
C LEU A 193 -6.35 -1.78 -15.89
N SER A 194 -7.15 -1.27 -16.83
CA SER A 194 -6.80 -1.34 -18.25
C SER A 194 -5.55 -0.51 -18.59
N LYS A 195 -5.31 0.58 -17.83
CA LYS A 195 -4.17 1.48 -18.02
C LYS A 195 -2.95 1.05 -17.20
N MET A 196 -3.19 0.62 -15.96
CA MET A 196 -2.14 0.26 -15.01
C MET A 196 -2.46 -1.08 -14.32
N PRO A 197 -2.37 -2.22 -15.01
CA PRO A 197 -2.80 -3.52 -14.49
C PRO A 197 -2.11 -3.96 -13.20
N GLN A 198 -0.90 -3.46 -12.94
CA GLN A 198 -0.10 -3.80 -11.76
C GLN A 198 -0.27 -2.79 -10.61
N PHE A 199 -1.13 -1.76 -10.73
CA PHE A 199 -1.34 -0.79 -9.64
C PHE A 199 -2.17 -1.43 -8.50
N TYR A 200 -1.46 -2.10 -7.60
CA TYR A 200 -2.02 -2.88 -6.49
C TYR A 200 -3.08 -2.14 -5.67
N PRO A 201 -2.97 -0.82 -5.40
CA PRO A 201 -3.98 -0.11 -4.63
C PRO A 201 -5.41 -0.18 -5.17
N LEU A 202 -5.64 -0.29 -6.49
CA LEU A 202 -7.01 -0.44 -7.02
C LEU A 202 -7.63 -1.79 -6.64
N TYR A 203 -6.81 -2.84 -6.59
CA TYR A 203 -7.29 -4.14 -6.12
C TYR A 203 -7.62 -4.09 -4.63
N PHE A 204 -6.82 -3.38 -3.84
CA PHE A 204 -7.00 -3.28 -2.39
C PHE A 204 -8.22 -2.43 -2.01
N ASP A 205 -8.42 -1.28 -2.67
CA ASP A 205 -9.57 -0.42 -2.41
C ASP A 205 -10.88 -1.09 -2.86
N ALA A 206 -10.84 -1.94 -3.90
CA ALA A 206 -11.95 -2.82 -4.26
C ALA A 206 -12.31 -3.83 -3.15
N ILE A 207 -11.33 -4.43 -2.45
CA ILE A 207 -11.62 -5.29 -1.28
C ILE A 207 -12.41 -4.54 -0.23
N ASP A 208 -12.06 -3.27 -0.04
CA ASP A 208 -12.70 -2.40 0.92
C ASP A 208 -14.14 -2.08 0.51
N TYR A 209 -14.45 -1.95 -0.78
CA TYR A 209 -15.82 -1.82 -1.30
C TYR A 209 -16.65 -3.11 -1.12
N TYR A 210 -16.08 -4.27 -1.46
CA TYR A 210 -16.75 -5.57 -1.34
C TYR A 210 -16.82 -6.11 0.08
N ALA A 211 -16.27 -5.40 1.07
CA ALA A 211 -16.31 -5.82 2.46
C ALA A 211 -17.72 -5.77 3.06
N PRO A 212 -18.07 -6.69 4.00
CA PRO A 212 -19.39 -6.71 4.65
C PRO A 212 -19.81 -5.37 5.28
N LYS A 213 -18.85 -4.63 5.85
CA LYS A 213 -19.10 -3.32 6.48
C LYS A 213 -19.58 -2.24 5.50
N TRP A 214 -19.48 -2.49 4.19
CA TRP A 214 -19.93 -1.60 3.11
C TRP A 214 -21.01 -2.24 2.23
N GLY A 215 -21.67 -3.30 2.71
CA GLY A 215 -22.77 -3.97 2.01
C GLY A 215 -22.37 -5.14 1.11
N GLY A 216 -21.09 -5.53 1.09
CA GLY A 216 -20.60 -6.71 0.40
C GLY A 216 -20.61 -7.98 1.27
N SER A 217 -19.74 -8.94 0.96
CA SER A 217 -19.64 -10.24 1.66
C SER A 217 -18.26 -10.88 1.50
N ALA A 218 -17.97 -11.91 2.30
CA ALA A 218 -16.76 -12.70 2.11
C ALA A 218 -16.71 -13.37 0.72
N ASP A 219 -17.87 -13.76 0.18
CA ASP A 219 -17.99 -14.32 -1.17
C ASP A 219 -17.71 -13.26 -2.25
N ALA A 220 -18.14 -12.01 -2.03
CA ALA A 220 -17.84 -10.92 -2.94
C ALA A 220 -16.34 -10.61 -3.00
N ILE A 221 -15.67 -10.63 -1.84
CA ILE A 221 -14.19 -10.50 -1.76
C ILE A 221 -13.50 -11.62 -2.55
N GLU A 222 -13.92 -12.87 -2.38
CA GLU A 222 -13.33 -14.02 -3.08
C GLU A 222 -13.59 -14.00 -4.58
N LYS A 223 -14.82 -13.67 -5.00
CA LYS A 223 -15.17 -13.48 -6.41
C LYS A 223 -14.24 -12.45 -7.06
N PHE A 224 -14.02 -11.32 -6.38
CA PHE A 224 -13.10 -10.30 -6.87
C PHE A 224 -11.64 -10.77 -6.84
N ALA A 225 -11.19 -11.46 -5.79
CA ALA A 225 -9.84 -11.99 -5.67
C ALA A 225 -9.49 -12.96 -6.81
N ARG A 226 -10.44 -13.80 -7.23
CA ARG A 226 -10.29 -14.70 -8.38
C ARG A 226 -10.22 -13.94 -9.71
N LYS A 227 -11.10 -12.94 -9.92
CA LYS A 227 -11.01 -12.06 -11.11
C LYS A 227 -9.66 -11.33 -11.18
N ALA A 228 -9.14 -10.87 -10.04
CA ALA A 228 -7.85 -10.22 -9.95
C ALA A 228 -6.68 -11.18 -10.24
N LEU A 229 -6.76 -12.42 -9.75
CA LEU A 229 -5.82 -13.49 -10.09
C LEU A 229 -5.78 -13.73 -11.60
N GLU A 230 -6.92 -14.02 -12.22
CA GLU A 230 -7.02 -14.27 -13.67
C GLU A 230 -6.44 -13.10 -14.49
N ARG A 231 -6.75 -11.86 -14.10
CA ARG A 231 -6.25 -10.65 -14.76
C ARG A 231 -4.73 -10.51 -14.68
N THR A 232 -4.11 -10.99 -13.62
CA THR A 232 -2.69 -10.73 -13.31
C THR A 232 -1.79 -11.96 -13.42
N GLU A 233 -2.35 -13.15 -13.64
CA GLU A 233 -1.63 -14.43 -13.63
C GLU A 233 -0.40 -14.42 -14.54
N ALA A 234 -0.50 -13.82 -15.73
CA ALA A 234 0.60 -13.77 -16.69
C ALA A 234 1.85 -12.99 -16.18
N VAL A 235 1.69 -12.11 -15.20
CA VAL A 235 2.77 -11.23 -14.70
C VAL A 235 3.11 -11.46 -13.24
N GLU A 236 2.10 -11.74 -12.40
CA GLU A 236 2.25 -11.90 -10.96
C GLU A 236 2.04 -13.35 -10.51
N GLY A 237 1.71 -14.27 -11.42
CA GLY A 237 1.28 -15.62 -11.07
C GLY A 237 0.11 -15.56 -10.10
N TYR A 238 0.23 -16.28 -8.99
CA TYR A 238 -0.74 -16.31 -7.91
C TYR A 238 -0.54 -15.17 -6.90
N GLY A 239 0.48 -14.33 -7.08
CA GLY A 239 0.93 -13.34 -6.11
C GLY A 239 -0.11 -12.27 -5.80
N MET A 240 -0.95 -11.88 -6.76
CA MET A 240 -2.03 -10.92 -6.52
C MET A 240 -3.06 -11.47 -5.53
N TYR A 241 -3.43 -12.75 -5.64
CA TYR A 241 -4.35 -13.40 -4.71
C TYR A 241 -3.82 -13.35 -3.27
N ALA A 242 -2.54 -13.67 -3.08
CA ALA A 242 -1.91 -13.60 -1.77
C ALA A 242 -1.85 -12.17 -1.21
N ARG A 243 -1.55 -11.16 -2.04
CA ARG A 243 -1.53 -9.75 -1.63
C ARG A 243 -2.93 -9.22 -1.27
N ILE A 244 -3.96 -9.61 -2.02
CA ILE A 244 -5.36 -9.27 -1.73
C ILE A 244 -5.78 -9.84 -0.37
N TYR A 245 -5.50 -11.11 -0.12
CA TYR A 245 -5.88 -11.73 1.15
C TYR A 245 -5.03 -11.26 2.33
N TRP A 246 -3.77 -10.87 2.09
CA TRP A 246 -2.99 -10.13 3.09
C TRP A 246 -3.67 -8.80 3.42
N TYR A 247 -4.02 -7.98 2.42
CA TYR A 247 -4.73 -6.71 2.67
C TYR A 247 -6.06 -6.94 3.41
N ALA A 248 -6.85 -7.93 2.99
CA ALA A 248 -8.11 -8.30 3.64
C ALA A 248 -7.91 -8.73 5.10
N ALA A 249 -6.81 -9.43 5.40
CA ALA A 249 -6.44 -9.77 6.77
C ALA A 249 -6.19 -8.50 7.59
N GLN A 250 -5.51 -7.49 7.05
CA GLN A 250 -5.23 -6.26 7.79
C GLN A 250 -6.47 -5.38 8.00
N THR A 251 -7.37 -5.33 7.02
CA THR A 251 -8.44 -4.33 7.00
C THR A 251 -9.82 -4.86 7.38
N GLN A 252 -10.07 -6.17 7.24
CA GLN A 252 -11.39 -6.78 7.45
C GLN A 252 -11.36 -7.88 8.53
N TYR A 253 -10.43 -8.82 8.43
CA TYR A 253 -10.51 -10.07 9.20
C TYR A 253 -9.60 -10.14 10.42
N ARG A 254 -8.50 -9.37 10.46
CA ARG A 254 -7.43 -9.48 11.46
C ARG A 254 -6.94 -10.94 11.58
N ASN A 255 -7.01 -11.52 12.77
CA ASN A 255 -6.65 -12.91 13.05
C ASN A 255 -7.68 -13.96 12.60
N ARG A 256 -8.81 -13.53 12.01
CA ARG A 256 -9.93 -14.40 11.63
C ARG A 256 -9.96 -14.71 10.12
N LEU A 257 -8.88 -14.43 9.40
CA LEU A 257 -8.78 -14.64 7.95
C LEU A 257 -9.17 -16.07 7.56
N PHE A 258 -8.57 -17.08 8.21
CA PHE A 258 -8.79 -18.49 7.86
C PHE A 258 -10.05 -19.10 8.50
N THR A 259 -10.85 -18.31 9.22
CA THR A 259 -12.07 -18.80 9.89
C THR A 259 -13.34 -18.08 9.44
N GLU A 260 -13.23 -16.82 8.97
CA GLU A 260 -14.38 -15.98 8.60
C GLU A 260 -14.31 -15.45 7.16
N SER A 261 -13.28 -15.80 6.39
CA SER A 261 -13.17 -15.46 4.97
C SER A 261 -13.22 -16.71 4.10
N GLN A 262 -13.33 -16.49 2.79
CA GLN A 262 -13.29 -17.53 1.76
C GLN A 262 -11.88 -17.77 1.19
N VAL A 263 -10.83 -17.40 1.92
CA VAL A 263 -9.45 -17.59 1.46
C VAL A 263 -9.18 -19.06 1.15
N ASP A 264 -8.71 -19.35 -0.05
CA ASP A 264 -8.20 -20.67 -0.40
C ASP A 264 -6.70 -20.74 -0.08
N TRP A 265 -6.34 -21.46 0.98
CA TRP A 265 -4.94 -21.57 1.41
C TRP A 265 -4.04 -22.18 0.32
N THR A 266 -4.54 -23.12 -0.48
CA THR A 266 -3.75 -23.74 -1.55
C THR A 266 -3.32 -22.70 -2.59
N THR A 267 -4.25 -21.83 -3.01
CA THR A 267 -4.03 -20.72 -3.94
C THR A 267 -3.17 -19.64 -3.30
N MET A 268 -3.46 -19.24 -2.06
CA MET A 268 -2.68 -18.25 -1.33
C MET A 268 -1.21 -18.70 -1.17
N LYS A 269 -0.97 -19.99 -0.85
CA LYS A 269 0.37 -20.55 -0.72
C LYS A 269 1.19 -20.45 -2.01
N LYS A 270 0.61 -20.72 -3.18
CA LYS A 270 1.28 -20.49 -4.47
C LYS A 270 1.62 -19.01 -4.65
N GLY A 271 0.69 -18.12 -4.28
CA GLY A 271 0.92 -16.68 -4.36
C GLY A 271 2.02 -16.18 -3.43
N ILE A 272 2.16 -16.78 -2.25
CA ILE A 272 3.28 -16.52 -1.34
C ILE A 272 4.61 -16.82 -2.04
N ASP A 273 4.70 -17.96 -2.72
CA ASP A 273 5.91 -18.37 -3.45
C ASP A 273 6.24 -17.39 -4.58
N ASP A 274 5.24 -17.00 -5.37
CA ASP A 274 5.41 -16.04 -6.46
C ASP A 274 5.84 -14.66 -5.94
N VAL A 275 5.26 -14.18 -4.84
CA VAL A 275 5.66 -12.90 -4.23
C VAL A 275 7.09 -12.98 -3.71
N LEU A 276 7.46 -14.03 -2.98
CA LEU A 276 8.80 -14.17 -2.39
C LEU A 276 9.89 -14.39 -3.42
N LYS A 277 9.58 -15.02 -4.57
CA LYS A 277 10.50 -15.12 -5.70
C LYS A 277 10.92 -13.76 -6.23
N LYS A 278 10.01 -12.79 -6.24
CA LYS A 278 10.25 -11.42 -6.75
C LYS A 278 10.71 -10.45 -5.65
N TYR A 279 10.23 -10.64 -4.42
CA TYR A 279 10.44 -9.75 -3.28
C TYR A 279 10.73 -10.55 -2.01
N PRO A 280 11.93 -11.17 -1.87
CA PRO A 280 12.34 -11.96 -0.72
C PRO A 280 12.74 -11.08 0.48
N ASP A 281 11.91 -10.08 0.78
CA ASP A 281 12.12 -9.09 1.83
C ASP A 281 11.64 -9.61 3.20
N ALA A 282 12.32 -9.20 4.28
CA ALA A 282 12.01 -9.64 5.65
C ALA A 282 10.56 -9.34 6.04
N TRP A 283 9.97 -8.22 5.57
CA TRP A 283 8.57 -7.87 5.78
C TRP A 283 7.63 -8.93 5.19
N ASN A 284 7.87 -9.33 3.95
CA ASN A 284 7.06 -10.36 3.28
C ASN A 284 7.23 -11.72 3.96
N ILE A 285 8.47 -12.13 4.23
CA ILE A 285 8.77 -13.43 4.83
C ILE A 285 8.10 -13.56 6.20
N ASN A 286 8.21 -12.54 7.06
CA ASN A 286 7.60 -12.57 8.39
C ASN A 286 6.07 -12.66 8.32
N HIS A 287 5.41 -11.88 7.46
CA HIS A 287 3.95 -11.92 7.32
C HIS A 287 3.47 -13.25 6.75
N PHE A 288 4.13 -13.76 5.72
CA PHE A 288 3.76 -15.04 5.12
C PHE A 288 4.06 -16.24 6.03
N ALA A 289 5.14 -16.21 6.81
CA ALA A 289 5.39 -17.20 7.85
C ALA A 289 4.28 -17.21 8.91
N LYS A 290 3.81 -16.02 9.32
CA LYS A 290 2.68 -15.90 10.23
C LYS A 290 1.40 -16.47 9.61
N PHE A 291 1.08 -16.14 8.35
CA PHE A 291 -0.08 -16.71 7.67
C PHE A 291 -0.02 -18.23 7.55
N ALA A 292 1.15 -18.81 7.24
CA ALA A 292 1.33 -20.26 7.20
C ALA A 292 1.04 -20.93 8.56
N CYS A 293 1.50 -20.31 9.66
CA CYS A 293 1.21 -20.81 11.01
C CYS A 293 -0.28 -20.70 11.36
N ASP A 294 -0.91 -19.58 11.01
CA ASP A 294 -2.35 -19.36 11.24
C ASP A 294 -3.20 -20.34 10.40
N ALA A 295 -2.79 -20.65 9.17
CA ALA A 295 -3.40 -21.63 8.27
C ALA A 295 -3.12 -23.11 8.63
N LYS A 296 -2.33 -23.36 9.69
CA LYS A 296 -1.93 -24.70 10.15
C LYS A 296 -1.13 -25.51 9.12
N ASP A 297 -0.43 -24.85 8.21
CA ASP A 297 0.50 -25.49 7.28
C ASP A 297 1.90 -25.60 7.91
N LYS A 298 2.14 -26.72 8.57
CA LYS A 298 3.36 -26.98 9.34
C LYS A 298 4.62 -26.91 8.47
N GLY A 299 4.58 -27.51 7.28
CA GLY A 299 5.69 -27.55 6.33
C GLY A 299 6.03 -26.15 5.82
N LYS A 300 5.01 -25.40 5.37
CA LYS A 300 5.22 -24.02 4.89
C LYS A 300 5.69 -23.09 6.00
N THR A 301 5.21 -23.29 7.22
CA THR A 301 5.66 -22.52 8.40
C THR A 301 7.14 -22.75 8.67
N ALA A 302 7.58 -24.02 8.71
CA ALA A 302 8.98 -24.36 8.93
C ALA A 302 9.90 -23.77 7.85
N GLU A 303 9.49 -23.88 6.58
CA GLU A 303 10.19 -23.31 5.43
C GLU A 303 10.38 -21.79 5.59
N LEU A 304 9.29 -21.04 5.79
CA LEU A 304 9.34 -19.58 5.83
C LEU A 304 10.00 -19.05 7.10
N ILE A 305 9.83 -19.71 8.25
CA ILE A 305 10.57 -19.36 9.48
C ILE A 305 12.08 -19.56 9.27
N GLY A 306 12.49 -20.62 8.56
CA GLY A 306 13.90 -20.84 8.21
C GLY A 306 14.50 -19.75 7.31
N MET A 307 13.66 -18.99 6.60
CA MET A 307 14.10 -17.86 5.77
C MET A 307 14.27 -16.55 6.55
N ILE A 308 13.78 -16.46 7.79
CA ILE A 308 13.91 -15.24 8.63
C ILE A 308 15.34 -15.16 9.16
N LYS A 309 16.17 -14.31 8.51
CA LYS A 309 17.59 -14.09 8.85
C LYS A 309 17.83 -12.91 9.80
N SER A 310 16.90 -11.96 9.84
CA SER A 310 16.96 -10.74 10.64
C SER A 310 16.09 -10.87 11.90
N ASP A 311 16.07 -9.82 12.72
CA ASP A 311 15.21 -9.75 13.90
C ASP A 311 13.73 -9.99 13.56
N VAL A 312 13.04 -10.64 14.49
CA VAL A 312 11.59 -10.90 14.44
C VAL A 312 10.87 -9.56 14.45
N LEU A 313 10.03 -9.31 13.45
CA LEU A 313 9.30 -8.04 13.36
C LEU A 313 8.15 -8.00 14.39
N PRO A 314 8.23 -7.18 15.46
CA PRO A 314 7.24 -7.21 16.54
C PRO A 314 5.84 -6.79 16.05
N GLY A 315 5.78 -5.86 15.08
CA GLY A 315 4.53 -5.43 14.46
C GLY A 315 3.79 -6.51 13.68
N VAL A 316 4.48 -7.60 13.31
CA VAL A 316 3.88 -8.73 12.57
C VAL A 316 3.40 -9.82 13.52
N TRP A 317 4.27 -10.22 14.44
CA TRP A 317 4.01 -11.33 15.35
C TRP A 317 3.24 -10.92 16.60
N GLY A 318 3.20 -9.63 16.92
CA GLY A 318 2.60 -9.07 18.14
C GLY A 318 3.40 -9.35 19.42
N SER A 319 4.14 -10.46 19.47
CA SER A 319 5.05 -10.80 20.56
C SER A 319 6.10 -11.83 20.13
N GLN A 320 7.24 -11.85 20.82
CA GLN A 320 8.24 -12.92 20.65
C GLN A 320 7.65 -14.30 20.96
N PHE A 321 6.74 -14.39 21.93
CA PHE A 321 6.09 -15.64 22.31
C PHE A 321 5.30 -16.26 21.15
N ALA A 322 4.53 -15.45 20.40
CA ALA A 322 3.76 -15.92 19.26
C ALA A 322 4.66 -16.48 18.14
N PHE A 323 5.77 -15.79 17.85
CA PHE A 323 6.78 -16.28 16.91
C PHE A 323 7.37 -17.62 17.36
N GLU A 324 7.85 -17.69 18.61
CA GLU A 324 8.46 -18.90 19.18
C GLU A 324 7.49 -20.08 19.23
N HIS A 325 6.21 -19.82 19.50
CA HIS A 325 5.16 -20.83 19.44
C HIS A 325 5.08 -21.44 18.03
N CYS A 326 4.96 -20.62 16.99
CA CYS A 326 4.91 -21.09 15.60
C CYS A 326 6.19 -21.81 15.17
N ARG A 327 7.36 -21.29 15.58
CA ARG A 327 8.68 -21.91 15.31
C ARG A 327 8.78 -23.30 15.93
N ARG A 328 8.44 -23.44 17.21
CA ARG A 328 8.49 -24.75 17.91
C ARG A 328 7.46 -25.71 17.34
N TRP A 329 6.22 -25.26 17.15
CA TRP A 329 5.14 -26.08 16.60
C TRP A 329 5.49 -26.64 15.22
N SER A 330 6.09 -25.83 14.34
CA SER A 330 6.47 -26.26 12.99
C SER A 330 7.72 -27.15 12.94
N ALA A 331 8.57 -27.11 13.97
CA ALA A 331 9.78 -27.94 14.07
C ALA A 331 9.55 -29.35 14.63
N ILE A 332 8.37 -29.62 15.20
CA ILE A 332 8.01 -30.98 15.64
C ILE A 332 7.88 -31.86 14.38
N PRO A 333 8.32 -33.12 14.36
CA PRO A 333 8.07 -34.04 13.24
C PRO A 333 6.58 -34.21 12.93
#